data_AF-A0A059VJC5-F1
#
_entry.id   AF-A0A059VJC5-F1
#
_cell.length_a   1.000
_cell.length_b   1.000
_cell.length_c   1.000
_cell.angle_alpha   90.00
_cell.angle_beta   90.00
_cell.angle_gamma   90.00
#
_symmetry.space_group_name_H-M   'P 1'
#
loop_
_entity.id
_entity.type
_entity.pdbx_description
1 polymer ?
#
loop_
_entity_poly.entity_id
_entity_poly.type
_entity_poly.pdbx_seq_one_letter_code
_entity_poly.pdbx_strand_id
1 'polypeptide(L)'
;STIAQALPGRIGKQCRERWHNHLNPGINKDAWTQDEEIRLIHAHQTYGNKWAELTKFLPGRTDNAIKNHWHSSVKKKVDSYRSSGLLAQFQGLTPV
;
A
#
# COMPACT_ATOMS: atom_id res chain seq x y z
N SER A 1 7.11 26.11 -7.52
CA SER A 1 6.08 25.21 -8.10
C SER A 1 4.86 26.06 -8.40
N THR A 2 4.42 26.08 -9.64
CA THR A 2 3.29 26.90 -10.12
C THR A 2 2.01 26.65 -9.30
N ILE A 3 1.74 25.39 -8.94
CA ILE A 3 0.56 25.03 -8.14
C ILE A 3 0.65 25.62 -6.71
N ALA A 4 1.83 25.64 -6.11
CA ALA A 4 2.01 26.17 -4.75
C ALA A 4 1.84 27.70 -4.68
N GLN A 5 2.15 28.42 -5.77
CA GLN A 5 1.94 29.86 -5.85
C GLN A 5 0.44 30.24 -5.81
N ALA A 6 -0.43 29.34 -6.26
CA ALA A 6 -1.88 29.50 -6.18
C ALA A 6 -2.48 29.07 -4.82
N LEU A 7 -1.68 28.53 -3.90
CA LEU A 7 -2.13 28.00 -2.61
C LEU A 7 -1.32 28.62 -1.46
N PRO A 8 -1.72 29.81 -0.96
CA PRO A 8 -1.04 30.49 0.13
C PRO A 8 -0.81 29.56 1.35
N GLY A 9 0.39 29.60 1.91
CA GLY A 9 0.76 28.74 3.05
C GLY A 9 1.09 27.29 2.70
N ARG A 10 1.10 26.91 1.41
CA ARG A 10 1.55 25.58 0.95
C ARG A 10 2.83 25.66 0.14
N ILE A 11 3.72 24.69 0.35
CA ILE A 11 4.93 24.53 -0.45
C ILE A 11 4.76 23.44 -1.50
N GLY A 12 5.60 23.48 -2.54
CA GLY A 12 5.54 22.53 -3.66
C GLY A 12 5.63 21.06 -3.22
N LYS A 13 6.41 20.75 -2.17
CA LYS A 13 6.50 19.41 -1.59
C LYS A 13 5.13 18.92 -1.09
N GLN A 14 4.42 19.74 -0.31
CA GLN A 14 3.09 19.40 0.24
C GLN A 14 2.06 19.19 -0.88
N CYS A 15 2.11 20.02 -1.92
CA CYS A 15 1.21 19.88 -3.06
C CYS A 15 1.43 18.55 -3.80
N ARG A 16 2.69 18.20 -4.06
CA ARG A 16 3.05 16.92 -4.69
C ARG A 16 2.64 15.74 -3.82
N GLU A 17 2.97 15.78 -2.54
CA GLU A 17 2.60 14.72 -1.58
C GLU A 17 1.09 14.50 -1.54
N ARG A 18 0.30 15.58 -1.50
CA ARG A 18 -1.17 15.49 -1.55
C ARG A 18 -1.67 14.85 -2.84
N TRP A 19 -1.09 15.21 -3.99
CA TRP A 19 -1.45 14.59 -5.26
C TRP A 19 -1.16 13.09 -5.27
N HIS A 20 0.09 12.71 -4.97
CA HIS A 20 0.54 11.33 -5.01
C HIS A 20 -0.21 10.42 -4.03
N ASN A 21 -0.63 10.93 -2.87
CA ASN A 21 -1.27 10.10 -1.85
C ASN A 21 -2.80 10.13 -1.85
N HIS A 22 -3.44 11.12 -2.50
CA HIS A 22 -4.89 11.29 -2.36
C HIS A 22 -5.66 11.75 -3.62
N LEU A 23 -5.03 12.56 -4.49
CA LEU A 23 -5.76 13.20 -5.60
C LEU A 23 -5.50 12.54 -6.96
N ASN A 24 -4.43 11.76 -7.09
CA ASN A 24 -4.19 10.99 -8.31
C ASN A 24 -5.39 10.04 -8.58
N PRO A 25 -6.06 10.14 -9.74
CA PRO A 25 -7.19 9.28 -10.09
C PRO A 25 -6.87 7.79 -10.12
N GLY A 26 -5.59 7.42 -10.31
CA GLY A 26 -5.14 6.03 -10.26
C GLY A 26 -5.10 5.42 -8.85
N ILE A 27 -5.44 6.17 -7.80
CA ILE A 27 -5.48 5.67 -6.43
C ILE A 27 -6.81 4.97 -6.17
N ASN A 28 -6.73 3.70 -5.79
CA ASN A 28 -7.87 2.94 -5.29
C ASN A 28 -8.19 3.35 -3.84
N LYS A 29 -9.41 3.86 -3.63
CA LYS A 29 -9.93 4.33 -2.33
C LYS A 29 -10.88 3.33 -1.67
N ASP A 30 -11.17 2.21 -2.32
CA ASP A 30 -12.03 1.16 -1.77
C ASP A 30 -11.37 0.48 -0.57
N ALA A 31 -12.18 -0.25 0.20
CA ALA A 31 -11.69 -1.02 1.34
C ALA A 31 -10.60 -2.03 0.91
N TRP A 32 -9.68 -2.34 1.83
CA TRP A 32 -8.68 -3.37 1.60
C TRP A 32 -9.32 -4.74 1.54
N THR A 33 -9.06 -5.46 0.46
CA THR A 33 -9.53 -6.83 0.26
C THR A 33 -8.62 -7.85 0.94
N GLN A 34 -9.14 -9.05 1.20
CA GLN A 34 -8.35 -10.14 1.76
C GLN A 34 -7.18 -10.52 0.85
N ASP A 35 -7.40 -10.61 -0.46
CA ASP A 35 -6.35 -10.88 -1.45
C ASP A 35 -5.24 -9.83 -1.43
N GLU A 36 -5.58 -8.54 -1.27
CA GLU A 36 -4.58 -7.49 -1.09
C GLU A 36 -3.80 -7.67 0.22
N GLU A 37 -4.46 -8.00 1.33
CA GLU A 37 -3.78 -8.26 2.60
C GLU A 37 -2.83 -9.47 2.49
N ILE A 38 -3.24 -10.54 1.83
CA ILE A 38 -2.41 -11.74 1.59
C ILE A 38 -1.20 -11.38 0.71
N ARG A 39 -1.40 -10.70 -0.43
CA ARG A 39 -0.31 -10.22 -1.29
C ARG A 39 0.66 -9.30 -0.54
N LEU A 40 0.13 -8.41 0.29
CA LEU A 40 0.93 -7.53 1.13
C LEU A 40 1.79 -8.33 2.11
N ILE A 41 1.24 -9.34 2.77
CA ILE A 41 2.00 -10.21 3.69
C ILE A 41 3.13 -10.91 2.95
N HIS A 42 2.87 -11.50 1.79
CA HIS A 42 3.90 -12.18 1.00
C HIS A 42 4.98 -11.21 0.51
N ALA A 43 4.60 -10.07 -0.07
CA ALA A 43 5.57 -9.08 -0.54
C ALA A 43 6.40 -8.51 0.63
N HIS A 44 5.79 -8.28 1.80
CA HIS A 44 6.52 -7.82 2.99
C HIS A 44 7.51 -8.87 3.51
N GLN A 45 7.18 -10.17 3.45
CA GLN A 45 8.12 -11.24 3.81
C GLN A 45 9.38 -11.22 2.93
N THR A 46 9.23 -10.92 1.63
CA THR A 46 10.35 -10.90 0.68
C THR A 46 11.14 -9.59 0.70
N TYR A 47 10.45 -8.44 0.73
CA TYR A 47 11.07 -7.12 0.52
C TYR A 47 11.14 -6.26 1.79
N GLY A 48 10.46 -6.65 2.87
CA GLY A 48 10.37 -5.88 4.11
C GLY A 48 9.65 -4.53 3.93
N ASN A 49 10.14 -3.50 4.61
CA ASN A 49 9.56 -2.15 4.62
C ASN A 49 9.87 -1.33 3.35
N LYS A 50 10.22 -1.96 2.23
CA LYS A 50 10.42 -1.29 0.94
C LYS A 50 9.06 -0.92 0.32
N TRP A 51 8.31 -0.02 0.95
CA TRP A 51 6.91 0.25 0.59
C TRP A 51 6.69 0.63 -0.88
N ALA A 52 7.63 1.38 -1.47
CA ALA A 52 7.61 1.72 -2.89
C ALA A 52 7.83 0.50 -3.81
N GLU A 53 8.52 -0.54 -3.35
CA GLU A 53 8.64 -1.81 -4.07
C GLU A 53 7.33 -2.60 -4.00
N LEU A 54 6.67 -2.57 -2.84
CA LEU A 54 5.42 -3.28 -2.60
C LEU A 54 4.26 -2.78 -3.47
N THR A 55 4.29 -1.53 -3.97
CA THR A 55 3.25 -1.00 -4.87
C THR A 55 3.16 -1.78 -6.18
N LYS A 56 4.23 -2.48 -6.60
CA LYS A 56 4.23 -3.34 -7.80
C LYS A 56 3.27 -4.53 -7.68
N PHE A 57 2.97 -4.95 -6.45
CA PHE A 57 2.10 -6.10 -6.16
C PHE A 57 0.67 -5.69 -5.75
N LEU A 58 0.45 -4.39 -5.52
CA LEU A 58 -0.80 -3.83 -5.00
C LEU A 58 -1.23 -2.66 -5.88
N PRO A 59 -1.70 -2.94 -7.11
CA PRO A 59 -2.05 -1.90 -8.08
C PRO A 59 -3.12 -0.96 -7.50
N GLY A 60 -2.91 0.34 -7.69
CA GLY A 60 -3.79 1.38 -7.15
C GLY A 60 -3.58 1.71 -5.66
N ARG A 61 -2.76 0.96 -4.92
CA ARG A 61 -2.36 1.32 -3.55
C ARG A 61 -1.04 2.07 -3.57
N THR A 62 -1.00 3.22 -2.89
CA THR A 62 0.23 4.00 -2.75
C THR A 62 1.14 3.39 -1.67
N ASP A 63 2.43 3.66 -1.73
CA ASP A 63 3.41 3.27 -0.72
C ASP A 63 2.98 3.72 0.69
N ASN A 64 2.44 4.95 0.79
CA ASN A 64 1.89 5.46 2.04
C ASN A 64 0.66 4.68 2.51
N ALA A 65 -0.26 4.32 1.61
CA ALA A 65 -1.43 3.51 1.95
C ALA A 65 -1.02 2.12 2.44
N ILE A 66 -0.07 1.48 1.76
CA ILE A 66 0.46 0.16 2.12
C ILE A 66 1.11 0.18 3.51
N LYS A 67 2.04 1.13 3.74
CA LYS A 67 2.69 1.32 5.04
C LYS A 67 1.66 1.51 6.15
N ASN A 68 0.67 2.37 5.92
CA ASN A 68 -0.35 2.65 6.93
C ASN A 68 -1.18 1.42 7.24
N HIS A 69 -1.67 0.72 6.22
CA HIS A 69 -2.49 -0.49 6.39
C HIS A 69 -1.73 -1.63 7.08
N TRP A 70 -0.43 -1.77 6.77
CA TRP A 70 0.46 -2.70 7.46
C TRP A 70 0.49 -2.43 8.96
N HIS A 71 0.78 -1.19 9.35
CA HIS A 71 0.93 -0.82 10.75
C HIS A 71 -0.39 -0.78 11.52
N SER A 72 -1.51 -0.40 10.88
CA SER A 72 -2.81 -0.28 11.54
C SER A 72 -3.55 -1.61 11.66
N SER A 73 -3.38 -2.51 10.69
CA SER A 73 -4.20 -3.73 10.55
C SER A 73 -3.36 -4.98 10.31
N VAL A 74 -2.69 -5.07 9.16
CA VAL A 74 -2.21 -6.36 8.63
C VAL A 74 -1.17 -7.02 9.53
N LYS A 75 -0.27 -6.24 10.14
CA LYS A 75 0.76 -6.79 11.05
C LYS A 75 0.15 -7.64 12.17
N LYS A 76 -1.02 -7.27 12.69
CA LYS A 76 -1.71 -8.00 13.77
C LYS A 76 -2.49 -9.21 13.27
N LYS A 77 -2.86 -9.22 11.99
CA LYS A 77 -3.62 -10.31 11.36
C LYS A 77 -2.73 -11.44 10.83
N VAL A 78 -1.41 -11.24 10.72
CA VAL A 78 -0.48 -12.24 10.13
C VAL A 78 -0.65 -13.63 10.76
N ASP A 79 -0.69 -13.73 12.08
CA ASP A 79 -0.79 -15.03 12.77
C ASP A 79 -2.18 -15.67 12.59
N SER A 80 -3.23 -14.85 12.50
CA SER A 80 -4.59 -15.31 12.15
C SER A 80 -4.63 -15.87 10.72
N TYR A 81 -4.03 -15.17 9.76
CA TYR A 81 -3.93 -15.66 8.38
C TYR A 81 -3.11 -16.93 8.27
N ARG A 82 -2.01 -17.03 9.03
CA ARG A 82 -1.18 -18.25 9.09
C ARG A 82 -1.94 -19.43 9.68
N SER A 83 -2.60 -19.26 10.81
CA SER A 83 -3.36 -20.32 11.48
C SER A 83 -4.57 -20.80 10.69
N SER A 84 -5.22 -19.90 9.93
CA SER A 84 -6.31 -20.27 9.01
C SER A 84 -5.85 -21.02 7.74
N GLY A 85 -4.54 -21.12 7.49
CA GLY A 85 -4.00 -21.73 6.27
C GLY A 85 -4.11 -20.87 5.00
N LEU A 86 -4.73 -19.69 5.08
CA LEU A 86 -4.93 -18.78 3.94
C LEU A 86 -3.62 -18.35 3.28
N LEU A 87 -2.52 -18.19 4.04
CA LEU A 87 -1.21 -17.85 3.48
C LEU A 87 -0.57 -18.98 2.67
N ALA A 88 -0.93 -20.24 2.93
CA ALA A 88 -0.39 -21.39 2.19
C ALA A 88 -1.12 -21.57 0.85
N GLN A 89 -2.40 -21.21 0.78
CA GLN A 89 -3.23 -21.37 -0.43
C GLN A 89 -2.80 -20.45 -1.57
N PHE A 90 -2.15 -19.32 -1.28
CA PHE A 90 -1.77 -18.30 -2.26
C PHE A 90 -0.30 -18.35 -2.70
N GLN A 91 0.50 -19.33 -2.23
CA GLN A 91 1.91 -19.49 -2.64
C GLN A 91 2.09 -19.84 -4.13
N GLY A 92 1.04 -20.19 -4.86
CA GLY A 92 1.09 -20.55 -6.29
C GLY A 92 0.81 -19.42 -7.29
N LEU A 93 0.57 -18.17 -6.84
CA LEU A 93 0.07 -17.08 -7.70
C LEU A 93 1.03 -15.90 -7.88
N THR A 94 2.24 -15.94 -7.32
CA THR A 94 3.26 -14.92 -7.60
C THR A 94 3.99 -15.24 -8.90
N PRO A 95 3.90 -14.42 -9.96
CA PRO A 95 4.74 -14.58 -11.13
C PRO A 95 6.21 -14.37 -10.72
N VAL A 96 7.08 -15.27 -11.16
CA VAL A 96 8.55 -15.10 -11.12
C VAL A 96 8.96 -13.90 -11.97
#